data_AF-A0A6V7K719-F1
#
_entry.id   AF-A0A6V7K719-F1
#
_cell.length_a   1.000
_cell.length_b   1.000
_cell.length_c   1.000
_cell.angle_alpha   90.00
_cell.angle_beta   90.00
_cell.angle_gamma   90.00
#
_symmetry.space_group_name_H-M   'P 1'
#
loop_
_entity.id
_entity.type
_entity.pdbx_description
1 polymer ?
#
loop_
_entity_poly.entity_id
_entity_poly.type
_entity_poly.pdbx_seq_one_letter_code
_entity_poly.pdbx_strand_id
1 'polypeptide(L)' 'VKDIYLHPDPFSIQNGLLTPTLKTKRPQLKDYFKPQLEDLYKHLA' A
#
# COMPACT_ATOMS: atom_id res chain seq x y z
N VAL A 1 -13.59 13.74 -2.15
CA VAL A 1 -12.50 12.74 -2.16
C VAL A 1 -11.21 13.52 -2.33
N LYS A 2 -10.39 13.69 -1.28
CA LYS A 2 -9.24 14.62 -1.33
C LYS A 2 -7.87 13.94 -1.12
N ASP A 3 -7.82 12.74 -0.54
CA ASP A 3 -6.55 12.09 -0.18
C ASP A 3 -6.50 10.66 -0.75
N ILE A 4 -6.13 10.54 -2.03
CA ILE A 4 -5.89 9.24 -2.70
C ILE A 4 -4.42 9.16 -3.12
N TYR A 5 -3.78 8.05 -2.80
CA TYR A 5 -2.46 7.69 -3.34
C TYR A 5 -2.59 6.69 -4.50
N LEU A 6 -2.03 7.02 -5.65
CA LEU A 6 -1.98 6.17 -6.84
C LEU A 6 -0.61 5.49 -6.92
N HIS A 7 -0.61 4.17 -6.86
CA HIS A 7 0.59 3.36 -7.06
C HIS A 7 0.66 2.91 -8.54
N PRO A 8 1.74 3.20 -9.28
CA PRO A 8 1.84 2.88 -10.71
C PRO A 8 2.02 1.38 -10.99
N ASP A 9 2.58 0.63 -10.03
CA ASP A 9 2.90 -0.78 -10.22
C ASP A 9 1.78 -1.69 -9.68
N PRO A 10 1.44 -2.79 -10.38
CA PRO A 10 0.52 -3.77 -9.84
C PRO A 10 1.17 -4.56 -8.69
N PHE A 11 0.35 -5.00 -7.75
CA PHE A 11 0.81 -5.95 -6.73
C PHE A 11 1.17 -7.28 -7.38
N SER A 12 2.31 -7.84 -7.01
CA SER A 12 2.79 -9.10 -7.58
C SER A 12 3.43 -9.96 -6.50
N ILE A 13 3.72 -11.21 -6.87
CA ILE A 13 4.52 -12.09 -6.01
C ILE A 13 5.99 -11.63 -6.03
N GLN A 14 6.46 -11.07 -7.16
CA GLN A 14 7.84 -10.63 -7.38
C GLN A 14 8.20 -9.39 -6.55
N ASN A 15 7.31 -8.41 -6.46
CA ASN A 15 7.48 -7.25 -5.57
C ASN A 15 7.15 -7.57 -4.10
N GLY A 16 6.89 -8.85 -3.79
CA GLY A 16 6.60 -9.33 -2.46
C GLY A 16 5.17 -9.05 -2.00
N LEU A 17 4.41 -8.15 -2.62
CA LEU A 17 3.13 -7.66 -2.06
C LEU A 17 1.99 -8.70 -2.07
N LEU A 18 2.12 -9.77 -2.86
CA LEU A 18 1.17 -10.89 -2.90
C LEU A 18 1.74 -12.19 -2.31
N THR A 19 0.86 -13.00 -1.72
CA THR A 19 1.11 -14.41 -1.41
C THR A 19 1.20 -15.23 -2.68
N PRO A 20 1.81 -16.44 -2.63
CA PRO A 20 1.78 -17.36 -3.76
C PRO A 20 0.36 -17.69 -4.25
N THR A 21 -0.64 -17.53 -3.39
CA THR A 21 -2.07 -17.71 -3.69
C THR A 21 -2.78 -16.42 -4.16
N LEU A 22 -2.03 -15.39 -4.57
CA LEU A 22 -2.53 -14.12 -5.09
C LEU A 22 -3.38 -13.30 -4.11
N LYS A 23 -3.25 -13.56 -2.80
CA LYS A 23 -3.83 -12.71 -1.76
C LYS A 23 -2.83 -11.64 -1.36
N THR A 24 -3.35 -10.49 -0.94
CA THR A 24 -2.52 -9.38 -0.44
C THR A 24 -1.79 -9.77 0.85
N LYS A 25 -0.49 -9.49 0.93
CA LYS A 25 0.30 -9.66 2.16
C LYS A 25 0.18 -8.40 3.01
N ARG A 26 -0.83 -8.37 3.86
CA ARG A 26 -1.17 -7.20 4.69
C ARG A 26 0.01 -6.61 5.50
N PRO A 27 0.90 -7.40 6.15
CA PRO A 27 2.05 -6.83 6.86
C PRO A 27 3.00 -6.07 5.94
N GLN A 28 3.32 -6.65 4.78
CA GLN A 28 4.26 -6.07 3.82
C GLN A 28 3.67 -4.83 3.14
N LEU A 29 2.37 -4.85 2.83
CA LEU A 29 1.66 -3.67 2.34
C LEU A 29 1.64 -2.55 3.36
N LYS A 30 1.40 -2.86 4.65
CA LYS A 30 1.39 -1.85 5.72
C LYS A 30 2.75 -1.19 5.82
N ASP A 31 3.83 -1.95 5.82
CA ASP A 31 5.18 -1.41 5.96
C ASP A 31 5.59 -0.59 4.72
N TYR A 32 5.25 -1.08 3.52
CA TYR A 32 5.57 -0.41 2.25
C TYR A 32 4.80 0.91 2.08
N PHE A 33 3.49 0.93 2.39
CA PHE A 33 2.62 2.11 2.21
C PHE A 33 2.52 3.00 3.46
N LYS A 34 3.26 2.69 4.54
CA LYS A 34 3.22 3.46 5.78
C LYS A 34 3.45 4.97 5.59
N PRO A 35 4.51 5.43 4.89
CA PRO A 35 4.78 6.87 4.80
C PRO A 35 3.71 7.61 4.00
N GLN A 36 3.16 6.99 2.94
CA GLN A 36 2.08 7.57 2.14
C GLN A 36 0.78 7.65 2.95
N LEU A 37 0.44 6.59 3.70
CA LEU A 37 -0.72 6.59 4.56
C LEU A 37 -0.60 7.64 5.67
N GLU A 38 0.57 7.73 6.32
CA GLU A 38 0.83 8.76 7.34
C GLU A 38 0.66 10.16 6.76
N ASP A 39 1.17 10.42 5.55
CA ASP A 39 1.03 11.71 4.88
C ASP A 39 -0.44 12.04 4.54
N LEU A 40 -1.19 11.08 4.00
CA LEU A 40 -2.63 11.25 3.72
C LEU A 40 -3.42 11.54 4.99
N TYR A 41 -3.09 10.89 6.11
CA TYR A 41 -3.77 11.13 7.39
C TYR A 41 -3.41 12.45 8.06
N LYS A 42 -2.26 13.08 7.75
CA LYS A 42 -1.90 14.39 8.33
C LYS A 42 -2.92 15.48 8.00
N HIS A 43 -3.54 15.40 6.83
CA HIS A 43 -4.49 16.41 6.34
C HIS A 43 -5.91 16.22 6.88
N LEU A 44 -6.16 15.14 7.63
CA LEU A 44 -7.45 14.84 8.26
C LEU A 44 -7.53 15.30 9.74
N ALA A 45 -6.43 15.85 10.29
CA ALA A 45 -6.35 16.36 11.66
C ALA A 45 -6.83 17.83 11.77
#